data_AF-A0A4Y8CFK8-F1
#
_entry.id   AF-A0A4Y8CFK8-F1
#
_cell.length_a   1.000
_cell.length_b   1.000
_cell.length_c   1.000
_cell.angle_alpha   90.00
_cell.angle_beta   90.00
_cell.angle_gamma   90.00
#
_symmetry.space_group_name_H-M   'P 1'
#
loop_
_entity.id
_entity.type
_entity.pdbx_description
1 polymer ?
#
loop_
_entity_poly.entity_id
_entity_poly.type
_entity_poly.pdbx_seq_one_letter_code
_entity_poly.pdbx_strand_id
1 'polypeptide(L)'
;MRFIFLICCACLVFANEILLLSKFDKQDFNSKDFNAYLMSEKLDGVRGIWDGKYLKTRQNYQIKTPDFFTKNFPPFAIDGELWIARNKFDEISALIRSGDSNLTLWKEVTYNIFDVPNACEEFQISTCTLKNRLAVLEEYLQKYPSAYIKIIPQIPVENQNNLNQFYKSIIKNQGEGIVIRKNLSPYEKGRSKNAMKLKPYDDAECELVGFRKG
;
A
#
# COMPACT_ATOMS: atom_id res chain seq x y z
N MET A 1 -40.61 33.87 -21.76
CA MET A 1 -39.75 32.75 -22.21
C MET A 1 -38.72 32.50 -21.13
N ARG A 2 -38.85 31.40 -20.37
CA ARG A 2 -37.97 31.06 -19.23
C ARG A 2 -36.72 30.34 -19.76
N PHE A 3 -35.55 30.96 -19.62
CA PHE A 3 -34.27 30.33 -19.90
C PHE A 3 -33.93 29.35 -18.77
N ILE A 4 -33.90 28.06 -19.08
CA ILE A 4 -33.43 27.01 -18.19
C ILE A 4 -31.91 26.91 -18.39
N PHE A 5 -31.14 27.32 -17.38
CA PHE A 5 -29.71 27.07 -17.33
C PHE A 5 -29.49 25.59 -17.01
N LEU A 6 -29.15 24.80 -18.03
CA LEU A 6 -28.71 23.42 -17.87
C LEU A 6 -27.27 23.45 -17.35
N ILE A 7 -27.10 23.41 -16.03
CA ILE A 7 -25.79 23.20 -15.41
C ILE A 7 -25.38 21.76 -15.74
N CYS A 8 -24.55 21.63 -16.77
CA CYS A 8 -23.86 20.39 -17.10
C CYS A 8 -22.96 20.05 -15.90
N CYS A 9 -23.46 19.18 -15.02
CA CYS A 9 -22.67 18.56 -13.97
C CYS A 9 -21.64 17.69 -14.67
N ALA A 10 -20.46 18.26 -14.92
CA ALA A 10 -19.30 17.49 -15.33
C ALA A 10 -19.02 16.48 -14.21
N CYS A 11 -19.39 15.23 -14.42
CA CYS A 11 -18.81 14.12 -13.69
C CYS A 11 -17.31 14.14 -13.99
N LEU A 12 -16.55 14.85 -13.17
CA LEU A 12 -15.13 14.65 -13.04
C LEU A 12 -14.97 13.21 -12.58
N VAL A 13 -14.63 12.33 -13.53
CA VAL A 13 -14.13 11.01 -13.24
C VAL A 13 -12.79 11.26 -12.53
N PHE A 14 -12.81 11.30 -11.20
CA PHE A 14 -11.58 11.37 -10.41
C PHE A 14 -10.78 10.11 -10.72
N ALA A 15 -9.70 10.26 -11.50
CA ALA A 15 -8.67 9.26 -11.56
C ALA A 15 -8.21 8.99 -10.12
N ASN A 16 -8.13 7.72 -9.73
CA ASN A 16 -7.71 7.35 -8.38
C ASN A 16 -6.32 7.94 -8.08
N GLU A 17 -6.28 9.00 -7.29
CA GLU A 17 -5.09 9.74 -6.89
C GLU A 17 -4.34 9.01 -5.77
N ILE A 18 -3.87 7.79 -6.03
CA ILE A 18 -3.12 7.00 -5.05
C ILE A 18 -1.61 7.14 -5.24
N LEU A 19 -0.85 7.01 -4.16
CA LEU A 19 0.61 7.02 -4.21
C LEU A 19 1.13 5.78 -4.94
N LEU A 20 2.03 5.98 -5.91
CA LEU A 20 2.68 4.91 -6.66
C LEU A 20 4.20 4.94 -6.42
N LEU A 21 4.77 3.78 -6.09
CA LEU A 21 6.21 3.65 -5.87
C LEU A 21 7.00 3.83 -7.18
N SER A 22 8.03 4.68 -7.18
CA SER A 22 9.05 4.71 -8.22
C SER A 22 10.01 3.52 -8.08
N LYS A 23 10.75 3.19 -9.14
CA LYS A 23 11.90 2.27 -8.99
C LYS A 23 12.98 3.00 -8.20
N PHE A 24 13.70 2.27 -7.34
CA PHE A 24 14.82 2.84 -6.61
C PHE A 24 15.90 3.34 -7.59
N ASP A 25 16.23 4.62 -7.46
CA ASP A 25 17.32 5.27 -8.19
C ASP A 25 18.24 5.97 -7.16
N LYS A 26 19.55 5.82 -7.33
CA LYS A 26 20.55 6.49 -6.49
C LYS A 26 20.48 8.01 -6.59
N GLN A 27 19.93 8.57 -7.67
CA GLN A 27 19.74 10.01 -7.85
C GLN A 27 18.59 10.56 -6.99
N ASP A 28 17.53 9.77 -6.79
CA ASP A 28 16.37 10.15 -5.98
C ASP A 28 16.59 9.81 -4.48
N PHE A 29 17.59 9.00 -4.17
CA PHE A 29 18.01 8.64 -2.82
C PHE A 29 19.23 9.46 -2.37
N ASN A 30 19.01 10.45 -1.50
CA ASN A 30 20.11 11.24 -0.96
C ASN A 30 20.92 10.44 0.07
N SER A 31 21.96 9.76 -0.39
CA SER A 31 22.87 8.98 0.45
C SER A 31 23.71 9.82 1.43
N LYS A 32 23.55 11.14 1.49
CA LYS A 32 24.14 12.00 2.53
C LYS A 32 23.23 12.16 3.75
N ASP A 33 21.95 11.78 3.64
CA ASP A 33 20.95 11.93 4.70
C ASP A 33 20.06 10.68 4.81
N PHE A 34 20.67 9.57 5.27
CA PHE A 34 19.98 8.30 5.45
C PHE A 34 18.80 8.41 6.45
N ASN A 35 18.97 9.20 7.51
CA ASN A 35 18.01 9.33 8.60
C ASN A 35 16.68 9.98 8.17
N ALA A 36 16.64 10.64 7.01
CA ALA A 36 15.40 11.13 6.42
C ALA A 36 14.51 10.02 5.84
N TYR A 37 15.03 8.79 5.69
CA TYR A 37 14.33 7.68 5.06
C TYR A 37 13.95 6.58 6.06
N LEU A 38 12.82 5.94 5.76
CA LEU A 38 12.34 4.71 6.40
C LEU A 38 12.35 3.59 5.36
N MET A 39 12.59 2.37 5.80
CA MET A 39 12.50 1.16 5.01
C MET A 39 11.51 0.17 5.62
N SER A 40 10.83 -0.59 4.76
CA SER A 40 9.91 -1.65 5.12
C SER A 40 9.97 -2.80 4.11
N GLU A 41 9.50 -3.98 4.47
CA GLU A 41 9.34 -5.08 3.51
C GLU A 41 8.28 -4.70 2.47
N LYS A 42 8.58 -4.93 1.19
CA LYS A 42 7.57 -4.91 0.14
C LYS A 42 6.85 -6.25 0.16
N LEU A 43 5.56 -6.23 0.50
CA LEU A 43 4.72 -7.41 0.47
C LEU A 43 4.21 -7.65 -0.95
N ASP A 44 4.21 -8.91 -1.35
CA ASP A 44 3.67 -9.38 -2.63
C ASP A 44 2.23 -9.88 -2.42
N GLY A 45 1.28 -8.96 -2.48
CA GLY A 45 -0.13 -9.22 -2.20
C GLY A 45 -1.05 -8.47 -3.17
N VAL A 46 -2.25 -8.14 -2.70
CA VAL A 46 -3.18 -7.28 -3.45
C VAL A 46 -3.41 -5.98 -2.69
N ARG A 47 -2.99 -4.85 -3.28
CA ARG A 47 -3.25 -3.53 -2.70
C ARG A 47 -4.74 -3.28 -2.53
N GLY A 48 -5.12 -2.97 -1.29
CA GLY A 48 -6.44 -2.52 -0.90
C GLY A 48 -6.39 -1.09 -0.38
N ILE A 49 -7.41 -0.30 -0.72
CA ILE A 49 -7.65 1.02 -0.15
C ILE A 49 -8.99 0.95 0.58
N TRP A 50 -8.97 1.12 1.89
CA TRP A 50 -10.17 1.25 2.70
C TRP A 50 -10.56 2.72 2.73
N ASP A 51 -11.81 3.03 2.40
CA ASP A 51 -12.29 4.42 2.33
C ASP A 51 -13.04 4.89 3.59
N GLY A 52 -12.94 4.14 4.68
CA GLY A 52 -13.75 4.33 5.89
C GLY A 52 -14.99 3.43 5.95
N LYS A 53 -15.39 2.80 4.82
CA LYS A 53 -16.58 1.96 4.74
C LYS A 53 -16.41 0.70 3.89
N TYR A 54 -15.70 0.78 2.78
CA TYR A 54 -15.49 -0.31 1.84
C TYR A 54 -14.03 -0.42 1.46
N LEU A 55 -13.60 -1.67 1.23
CA LEU A 55 -12.28 -1.96 0.70
C LEU A 55 -12.33 -1.98 -0.82
N LYS A 56 -11.37 -1.32 -1.48
CA LYS A 56 -11.32 -1.17 -2.93
C LYS A 56 -9.94 -1.52 -3.47
N THR A 57 -9.88 -2.04 -4.68
CA THR A 57 -8.63 -2.23 -5.41
C THR A 57 -8.07 -0.88 -5.87
N ARG A 58 -6.82 -0.89 -6.36
CA ARG A 58 -6.20 0.26 -7.03
C ARG A 58 -7.08 0.87 -8.13
N GLN A 59 -7.80 0.05 -8.89
CA GLN A 59 -8.68 0.48 -9.99
C GLN A 59 -10.09 0.88 -9.51
N ASN A 60 -10.28 1.08 -8.20
CA ASN A 60 -11.54 1.49 -7.57
C ASN A 60 -12.65 0.44 -7.58
N TYR A 61 -12.34 -0.83 -7.88
CA TYR A 61 -13.31 -1.91 -7.77
C TYR A 61 -13.46 -2.35 -6.31
N GLN A 62 -14.69 -2.46 -5.83
CA GLN A 62 -14.95 -2.93 -4.48
C GLN A 62 -14.48 -4.38 -4.31
N ILE A 63 -13.72 -4.63 -3.25
CA ILE A 63 -13.32 -5.95 -2.78
C ILE A 63 -14.41 -6.45 -1.85
N LYS A 64 -15.02 -7.60 -2.17
CA LYS A 64 -15.99 -8.25 -1.29
C LYS A 64 -15.25 -8.96 -0.16
N THR A 65 -15.54 -8.57 1.07
CA THR A 65 -14.95 -9.16 2.28
C THR A 65 -16.04 -9.74 3.17
N PRO A 66 -15.79 -10.81 3.93
CA PRO A 66 -16.67 -11.21 5.01
C PRO A 66 -16.78 -10.11 6.08
N ASP A 67 -17.94 -9.98 6.72
CA ASP A 67 -18.18 -8.95 7.76
C ASP A 67 -17.18 -9.02 8.92
N PHE A 68 -16.72 -10.23 9.27
CA PHE A 68 -15.76 -10.42 10.34
C PHE A 68 -14.40 -9.76 10.04
N PHE A 69 -14.02 -9.68 8.76
CA PHE A 69 -12.70 -9.23 8.34
C PHE A 69 -12.54 -7.72 8.56
N THR A 70 -13.57 -6.96 8.18
CA THR A 70 -13.59 -5.49 8.31
C THR A 70 -14.18 -5.02 9.64
N LYS A 71 -14.46 -5.94 10.58
CA LYS A 71 -14.93 -5.58 11.91
C LYS A 71 -13.88 -4.70 12.60
N ASN A 72 -14.33 -3.57 13.16
CA ASN A 72 -13.51 -2.55 13.81
C ASN A 72 -12.46 -1.89 12.89
N PHE A 73 -12.69 -1.86 11.58
CA PHE A 73 -11.87 -1.01 10.72
C PHE A 73 -12.17 0.47 10.97
N PRO A 74 -11.16 1.36 10.82
CA PRO A 74 -11.32 2.77 11.16
C PRO A 74 -12.35 3.48 10.28
N PRO A 75 -12.99 4.55 10.76
CA PRO A 75 -13.92 5.35 9.96
C PRO A 75 -13.19 6.31 8.99
N PHE A 76 -11.89 6.14 8.77
CA PHE A 76 -11.04 6.97 7.93
C PHE A 76 -10.23 6.12 6.95
N ALA A 77 -9.66 6.75 5.92
CA ALA A 77 -8.98 6.03 4.86
C ALA A 77 -7.64 5.44 5.30
N ILE A 78 -7.39 4.17 4.97
CA ILE A 78 -6.10 3.49 5.17
C ILE A 78 -5.69 2.73 3.90
N ASP A 79 -4.40 2.72 3.60
CA ASP A 79 -3.81 2.16 2.38
C ASP A 79 -2.82 1.04 2.75
N GLY A 80 -3.05 -0.14 2.19
CA GLY A 80 -2.34 -1.33 2.61
C GLY A 80 -2.37 -2.46 1.59
N GLU A 81 -1.75 -3.56 1.97
CA GLU A 81 -1.67 -4.78 1.17
C GLU A 81 -2.47 -5.90 1.85
N LEU A 82 -3.44 -6.47 1.14
CA LEU A 82 -4.03 -7.76 1.52
C LEU A 82 -3.02 -8.85 1.23
N TRP A 83 -2.66 -9.62 2.25
CA TRP A 83 -1.54 -10.55 2.18
C TRP A 83 -1.79 -11.76 3.10
N ILE A 84 -1.30 -12.93 2.69
CA ILE A 84 -1.43 -14.18 3.46
C ILE A 84 -0.05 -14.55 4.03
N ALA A 85 0.88 -14.83 3.12
CA ALA A 85 2.26 -15.17 3.42
C ALA A 85 3.12 -14.93 2.17
N ARG A 86 4.44 -15.09 2.31
CA ARG A 86 5.36 -15.08 1.15
C ARG A 86 5.00 -16.22 0.20
N ASN A 87 5.17 -15.99 -1.10
CA ASN A 87 4.82 -16.92 -2.19
C ASN A 87 3.33 -17.33 -2.24
N LYS A 88 2.43 -16.53 -1.67
CA LYS A 88 0.97 -16.77 -1.71
C LYS A 88 0.22 -15.74 -2.56
N PHE A 89 0.93 -15.02 -3.44
CA PHE A 89 0.32 -14.01 -4.32
C PHE A 89 -0.85 -14.58 -5.14
N ASP A 90 -0.64 -15.70 -5.83
CA ASP A 90 -1.68 -16.29 -6.68
C ASP A 90 -2.96 -16.63 -5.91
N GLU A 91 -2.82 -17.11 -4.67
CA GLU A 91 -3.92 -17.48 -3.79
C GLU A 91 -4.73 -16.26 -3.34
N ILE A 92 -4.07 -15.21 -2.83
CA ILE A 92 -4.78 -13.97 -2.48
C ILE A 92 -5.39 -13.29 -3.71
N SER A 93 -4.66 -13.30 -4.83
CA SER A 93 -5.09 -12.71 -6.09
C SER A 93 -6.33 -13.40 -6.66
N ALA A 94 -6.40 -14.73 -6.59
CA ALA A 94 -7.58 -15.50 -6.96
C ALA A 94 -8.76 -15.24 -6.03
N LEU A 95 -8.53 -15.18 -4.71
CA LEU A 95 -9.56 -14.87 -3.72
C LEU A 95 -10.22 -13.51 -4.04
N ILE A 96 -9.43 -12.45 -4.22
CA ILE A 96 -9.96 -11.11 -4.50
C ILE A 96 -10.72 -11.06 -5.83
N ARG A 97 -10.21 -11.70 -6.90
CA ARG A 97 -10.88 -11.72 -8.21
C ARG A 97 -12.19 -12.50 -8.21
N SER A 98 -12.25 -13.62 -7.48
CA SER A 98 -13.45 -14.46 -7.41
C SER A 98 -14.61 -13.73 -6.73
N GLY A 99 -14.30 -12.74 -5.88
CA GLY A 99 -15.29 -12.10 -5.01
C GLY A 99 -15.89 -13.07 -3.99
N ASP A 100 -15.25 -14.23 -3.79
CA ASP A 100 -15.65 -15.25 -2.84
C ASP A 100 -15.32 -14.77 -1.43
N SER A 101 -16.37 -14.66 -0.60
CA SER A 101 -16.24 -14.39 0.82
C SER A 101 -15.98 -15.68 1.61
N ASN A 102 -15.32 -16.67 1.00
CA ASN A 102 -15.01 -17.97 1.60
C ASN A 102 -14.37 -17.79 2.98
N LEU A 103 -15.13 -18.17 4.00
CA LEU A 103 -14.80 -17.89 5.39
C LEU A 103 -13.48 -18.53 5.83
N THR A 104 -12.98 -19.57 5.14
CA THR A 104 -11.77 -20.28 5.56
C THR A 104 -10.52 -19.53 5.13
N LEU A 105 -10.37 -19.19 3.84
CA LEU A 105 -9.15 -18.51 3.37
C LEU A 105 -9.04 -17.08 3.92
N TRP A 106 -10.17 -16.39 4.08
CA TRP A 106 -10.20 -15.04 4.69
C TRP A 106 -9.70 -14.99 6.14
N LYS A 107 -9.64 -16.12 6.86
CA LYS A 107 -9.04 -16.17 8.22
C LYS A 107 -7.52 -16.09 8.19
N GLU A 108 -6.89 -16.43 7.07
CA GLU A 108 -5.44 -16.37 6.89
C GLU A 108 -4.96 -15.01 6.35
N VAL A 109 -5.89 -14.24 5.76
CA VAL A 109 -5.60 -12.92 5.19
C VAL A 109 -5.37 -11.91 6.30
N THR A 110 -4.35 -11.07 6.13
CA THR A 110 -4.16 -9.83 6.89
C THR A 110 -4.14 -8.63 5.98
N TYR A 111 -4.58 -7.48 6.49
CA TYR A 111 -4.50 -6.19 5.83
C TYR A 111 -3.35 -5.38 6.41
N ASN A 112 -2.27 -5.28 5.66
CA ASN A 112 -0.98 -4.78 6.13
C ASN A 112 -0.80 -3.34 5.66
N ILE A 113 -1.00 -2.40 6.57
CA ILE A 113 -1.10 -0.97 6.30
C ILE A 113 0.28 -0.35 6.22
N PHE A 114 0.49 0.46 5.19
CA PHE A 114 1.70 1.25 5.01
C PHE A 114 1.42 2.75 4.90
N ASP A 115 0.16 3.19 4.91
CA ASP A 115 -0.17 4.62 4.99
C ASP A 115 -1.59 4.91 5.47
N VAL A 116 -1.82 6.17 5.87
CA VAL A 116 -3.13 6.77 6.17
C VAL A 116 -3.22 8.06 5.33
N PRO A 117 -3.73 8.00 4.08
CA PRO A 117 -3.49 9.03 3.06
C PRO A 117 -3.87 10.46 3.45
N ASN A 118 -5.02 10.65 4.09
CA ASN A 118 -5.57 11.97 4.42
C ASN A 118 -5.30 12.38 5.88
N ALA A 119 -4.44 11.66 6.60
CA ALA A 119 -4.30 11.84 8.03
C ALA A 119 -3.85 13.25 8.43
N CYS A 120 -3.02 13.89 7.61
CA CYS A 120 -2.47 15.20 7.95
C CYS A 120 -3.56 16.28 7.96
N GLU A 121 -4.45 16.26 6.98
CA GLU A 121 -5.59 17.16 6.89
C GLU A 121 -6.70 16.79 7.88
N GLU A 122 -7.11 15.51 7.92
CA GLU A 122 -8.25 15.05 8.74
C GLU A 122 -7.97 15.15 10.24
N PHE A 123 -6.72 14.94 10.67
CA PHE A 123 -6.32 14.96 12.09
C PHE A 123 -5.45 16.17 12.45
N GLN A 124 -5.33 17.16 11.55
CA GLN A 124 -4.60 18.42 11.78
C GLN A 124 -3.16 18.19 12.29
N ILE A 125 -2.45 17.23 11.68
CA ILE A 125 -1.08 16.89 12.07
C ILE A 125 -0.15 18.01 11.59
N SER A 126 0.47 18.72 12.54
CA SER A 126 1.35 19.86 12.26
C SER A 126 2.56 19.50 11.39
N THR A 127 3.20 18.36 11.67
CA THR A 127 4.32 17.83 10.87
C THR A 127 3.88 16.56 10.16
N CYS A 128 3.60 16.68 8.86
CA CYS A 128 3.11 15.57 8.04
C CYS A 128 4.21 14.55 7.70
N THR A 129 4.52 13.65 8.63
CA THR A 129 5.45 12.53 8.42
C THR A 129 4.70 11.21 8.23
N LEU A 130 5.31 10.24 7.54
CA LEU A 130 4.75 8.89 7.43
C LEU A 130 4.46 8.28 8.81
N LYS A 131 5.40 8.43 9.77
CA LYS A 131 5.21 7.95 11.15
C LYS A 131 3.99 8.56 11.81
N ASN A 132 3.80 9.88 11.71
CA ASN A 132 2.65 10.54 12.32
C ASN A 132 1.32 10.10 11.67
N ARG A 133 1.30 9.89 10.35
CA ARG A 133 0.12 9.35 9.67
C ARG A 133 -0.22 7.94 10.17
N LEU A 134 0.77 7.06 10.33
CA LEU A 134 0.57 5.71 10.88
C LEU A 134 0.20 5.71 12.36
N ALA A 135 0.72 6.66 13.16
CA ALA A 135 0.39 6.80 14.57
C ALA A 135 -1.12 7.02 14.81
N VAL A 136 -1.81 7.71 13.89
CA VAL A 136 -3.29 7.85 13.91
C VAL A 136 -3.97 6.46 13.92
N LEU A 137 -3.49 5.55 13.08
CA LEU A 137 -4.01 4.18 13.06
C LEU A 137 -3.60 3.38 14.29
N GLU A 138 -2.36 3.55 14.78
CA GLU A 138 -1.91 2.91 16.03
C GLU A 138 -2.82 3.28 17.21
N GLU A 139 -3.09 4.58 17.40
CA GLU A 139 -3.97 5.09 18.46
C GLU A 139 -5.41 4.59 18.30
N TYR A 140 -5.91 4.49 17.07
CA TYR A 140 -7.23 3.93 16.80
C TYR A 140 -7.29 2.45 17.19
N LEU A 141 -6.29 1.64 16.82
CA LEU A 141 -6.25 0.21 17.09
C LEU A 141 -6.06 -0.12 18.57
N GLN A 142 -5.48 0.78 19.37
CA GLN A 142 -5.46 0.65 20.83
C GLN A 142 -6.87 0.68 21.44
N LYS A 143 -7.78 1.47 20.86
CA LYS A 143 -9.19 1.58 21.31
C LYS A 143 -10.09 0.53 20.67
N TYR A 144 -9.84 0.22 19.40
CA TYR A 144 -10.61 -0.71 18.59
C TYR A 144 -9.70 -1.77 17.96
N PRO A 145 -9.27 -2.78 18.73
CA PRO A 145 -8.39 -3.81 18.21
C PRO A 145 -9.02 -4.55 17.03
N SER A 146 -8.19 -4.85 16.04
CA SER A 146 -8.53 -5.70 14.90
C SER A 146 -7.48 -6.80 14.78
N ALA A 147 -7.93 -8.05 14.61
CA ALA A 147 -7.04 -9.19 14.38
C ALA A 147 -6.46 -9.19 12.95
N TYR A 148 -7.07 -8.45 12.03
CA TYR A 148 -6.75 -8.48 10.60
C TYR A 148 -5.89 -7.30 10.16
N ILE A 149 -5.97 -6.16 10.85
CA ILE A 149 -5.11 -5.00 10.55
C ILE A 149 -3.73 -5.21 11.19
N LYS A 150 -2.68 -5.07 10.38
CA LYS A 150 -1.29 -4.98 10.84
C LYS A 150 -0.67 -3.72 10.26
N ILE A 151 0.13 -3.00 11.03
CA ILE A 151 0.92 -1.89 10.51
C ILE A 151 2.29 -2.43 10.11
N ILE A 152 2.69 -2.19 8.86
CA ILE A 152 3.99 -2.64 8.36
C ILE A 152 5.09 -1.85 9.10
N PRO A 153 6.06 -2.52 9.76
CA PRO A 153 7.13 -1.84 10.47
C PRO A 153 7.90 -0.88 9.57
N GLN A 154 8.04 0.38 10.02
CA GLN A 154 8.80 1.42 9.34
C GLN A 154 10.13 1.66 10.07
N ILE A 155 11.21 1.08 9.54
CA ILE A 155 12.53 1.05 10.17
C ILE A 155 13.37 2.22 9.63
N PRO A 156 14.02 3.05 10.47
CA PRO A 156 14.95 4.08 9.99
C PRO A 156 16.09 3.48 9.17
N VAL A 157 16.46 4.13 8.07
CA VAL A 157 17.68 3.78 7.34
C VAL A 157 18.84 4.49 8.03
N GLU A 158 19.74 3.74 8.66
CA GLU A 158 20.87 4.32 9.41
C GLU A 158 22.06 4.64 8.51
N ASN A 159 22.32 3.77 7.53
CA ASN A 159 23.41 3.87 6.58
C ASN A 159 23.24 2.84 5.45
N GLN A 160 24.12 2.90 4.45
CA GLN A 160 24.09 1.98 3.31
C GLN A 160 24.22 0.50 3.70
N ASN A 161 25.02 0.19 4.73
CA ASN A 161 25.22 -1.20 5.16
C ASN A 161 23.94 -1.75 5.83
N ASN A 162 23.31 -0.97 6.72
CA ASN A 162 22.03 -1.29 7.34
C ASN A 162 20.93 -1.55 6.27
N LEU A 163 20.83 -0.67 5.27
CA LEU A 163 19.90 -0.85 4.13
C LEU A 163 20.17 -2.16 3.38
N ASN A 164 21.43 -2.41 3.03
CA ASN A 164 21.83 -3.60 2.28
C ASN A 164 21.62 -4.90 3.07
N GLN A 165 21.86 -4.88 4.38
CA GLN A 165 21.63 -6.03 5.25
C GLN A 165 20.14 -6.35 5.38
N PHE A 166 19.30 -5.33 5.58
CA PHE A 166 17.85 -5.48 5.60
C PHE A 166 17.34 -6.02 4.27
N TYR A 167 17.74 -5.42 3.14
CA TYR A 167 17.39 -5.92 1.82
C TYR A 167 17.78 -7.39 1.61
N LYS A 168 19.03 -7.75 1.88
CA LYS A 168 19.52 -9.14 1.73
C LYS A 168 18.77 -10.12 2.63
N SER A 169 18.39 -9.71 3.85
CA SER A 169 17.65 -10.58 4.76
C SER A 169 16.23 -10.83 4.25
N ILE A 170 15.54 -9.82 3.70
CA ILE A 170 14.23 -9.98 3.07
C ILE A 170 14.32 -10.97 1.91
N ILE A 171 15.26 -10.78 0.98
CA ILE A 171 15.44 -11.67 -0.18
C ILE A 171 15.81 -13.09 0.24
N LYS A 172 16.72 -13.26 1.21
CA LYS A 172 17.11 -14.58 1.73
C LYS A 172 15.90 -15.35 2.27
N ASN A 173 14.92 -14.65 2.84
CA ASN A 173 13.71 -15.25 3.36
C ASN A 173 12.54 -15.21 2.35
N GLN A 174 12.84 -15.11 1.04
CA GLN A 174 11.88 -15.16 -0.07
C GLN A 174 10.86 -14.01 -0.09
N GLY A 175 11.20 -12.86 0.52
CA GLY A 175 10.40 -11.65 0.40
C GLY A 175 10.63 -10.97 -0.96
N GLU A 176 9.68 -10.14 -1.38
CA GLU A 176 9.68 -9.56 -2.73
C GLU A 176 10.76 -8.49 -2.94
N GLY A 177 11.10 -7.77 -1.87
CA GLY A 177 11.99 -6.63 -1.88
C GLY A 177 11.68 -5.68 -0.74
N ILE A 178 12.13 -4.44 -0.85
CA ILE A 178 11.89 -3.42 0.18
C ILE A 178 11.29 -2.16 -0.43
N VAL A 179 10.56 -1.42 0.39
CA VAL A 179 10.09 -0.07 0.10
C VAL A 179 10.93 0.91 0.92
N ILE A 180 11.41 1.98 0.28
CA ILE A 180 12.17 3.05 0.93
C ILE A 180 11.38 4.34 0.75
N ARG A 181 11.03 5.02 1.85
CA ARG A 181 10.21 6.23 1.83
C ARG A 181 10.88 7.35 2.61
N LYS A 182 10.84 8.57 2.07
CA LYS A 182 11.23 9.77 2.82
C LYS A 182 10.18 10.00 3.93
N ASN A 183 10.61 10.08 5.18
CA ASN A 183 9.71 10.20 6.33
C ASN A 183 8.95 11.53 6.31
N LEU A 184 9.67 12.64 6.10
CA LEU A 184 9.10 13.97 5.98
C LEU A 184 8.67 14.23 4.52
N SER A 185 7.59 13.57 4.14
CA SER A 185 6.92 13.74 2.85
C SER A 185 5.42 13.57 3.06
N PRO A 186 4.57 14.47 2.52
CA PRO A 186 3.13 14.26 2.52
C PRO A 186 2.76 13.04 1.69
N TYR A 187 1.49 12.64 1.76
CA TYR A 187 0.97 11.63 0.84
C TYR A 187 0.92 12.21 -0.57
N GLU A 188 1.83 11.74 -1.43
CA GLU A 188 1.93 12.20 -2.82
C GLU A 188 1.05 11.36 -3.74
N LYS A 189 0.12 12.03 -4.39
CA LYS A 189 -0.77 11.44 -5.39
C LYS A 189 -0.01 11.14 -6.66
N GLY A 190 -0.13 9.91 -7.17
CA GLY A 190 0.60 9.46 -8.35
C GLY A 190 2.01 8.95 -8.04
N ARG A 191 2.86 8.90 -9.07
CA ARG A 191 4.21 8.33 -8.95
C ARG A 191 5.13 9.27 -8.16
N SER A 192 5.62 8.80 -7.03
CA SER A 192 6.43 9.56 -6.09
C SER A 192 7.91 9.17 -6.19
N LYS A 193 8.79 10.16 -6.25
CA LYS A 193 10.25 9.96 -6.07
C LYS A 193 10.63 9.80 -4.59
N ASN A 194 9.76 10.24 -3.69
CA ASN A 194 9.92 10.11 -2.24
C ASN A 194 9.50 8.72 -1.72
N ALA A 195 8.98 7.84 -2.58
CA ALA A 195 8.60 6.47 -2.23
C ALA A 195 9.07 5.49 -3.32
N MET A 196 10.10 4.71 -3.01
CA MET A 196 10.83 3.86 -3.95
C MET A 196 10.66 2.38 -3.61
N LYS A 197 10.65 1.52 -4.64
CA LYS A 197 10.76 0.06 -4.51
C LYS A 197 12.13 -0.43 -4.95
N LEU A 198 12.75 -1.31 -4.16
CA LEU A 198 14.00 -2.00 -4.48
C LEU A 198 13.75 -3.51 -4.49
N LYS A 199 13.87 -4.14 -5.66
CA LYS A 199 13.66 -5.58 -5.91
C LYS A 199 14.90 -6.19 -6.59
N PRO A 200 15.12 -7.53 -6.52
CA PRO A 200 16.26 -8.22 -7.11
C PRO A 200 16.39 -8.05 -8.63
N TYR A 201 15.26 -8.05 -9.33
CA TYR A 201 15.17 -7.84 -10.77
C TYR A 201 13.83 -7.19 -11.10
N ASP A 202 13.78 -6.47 -12.22
CA ASP A 202 12.52 -6.10 -12.83
C ASP A 202 11.91 -7.36 -13.43
N ASP A 203 10.70 -7.74 -13.00
CA ASP A 203 9.90 -8.72 -13.73
C ASP A 203 9.74 -8.18 -15.16
N ALA A 204 10.39 -8.81 -16.13
CA ALA A 204 10.20 -8.50 -17.53
C ALA A 204 8.94 -9.23 -17.99
N GLU A 205 7.91 -8.47 -18.35
CA GLU A 205 6.76 -9.02 -19.08
C GLU A 205 7.23 -9.38 -20.49
N CYS A 206 7.06 -10.65 -20.87
CA CYS A 206 7.35 -11.15 -22.21
C CYS A 206 6.05 -11.39 -22.95
N GLU A 207 5.95 -10.91 -24.18
CA GLU A 207 4.87 -11.28 -25.08
C GLU A 207 5.13 -12.69 -25.66
N LEU A 208 4.14 -13.57 -25.60
CA LEU A 208 4.22 -14.89 -26.24
C LEU A 208 4.13 -14.72 -27.77
N VAL A 209 5.27 -14.62 -28.45
CA VAL A 209 5.34 -14.44 -29.91
C VAL A 209 5.27 -15.75 -30.72
N GLY A 210 5.24 -16.91 -30.05
CA GLY A 210 5.10 -18.21 -30.71
C GLY A 210 5.66 -19.38 -29.91
N PHE A 211 5.57 -20.59 -30.48
CA PHE A 211 6.12 -21.83 -29.93
C PHE A 211 6.87 -22.63 -31.01
N ARG A 212 7.87 -23.43 -30.62
CA ARG A 212 8.50 -24.43 -31.49
C ARG A 212 7.98 -25.82 -31.13
N LYS A 213 7.56 -26.58 -32.13
CA LYS A 213 7.18 -27.99 -31.95
C LYS A 213 8.43 -28.78 -31.56
N GLY A 214 8.34 -29.54 -30.48
CA GLY A 214 9.41 -30.42 -29.99
C GLY A 214 9.71 -31.58 -30.93
#